data_AF-A0A0M2WVJ4-F1
#
_entry.id   AF-A0A0M2WVJ4-F1
#
_cell.length_a   1.000
_cell.length_b   1.000
_cell.length_c   1.000
_cell.angle_alpha   90.00
_cell.angle_beta   90.00
_cell.angle_gamma   90.00
#
_symmetry.space_group_name_H-M   'P 1'
#
loop_
_entity.id
_entity.type
_entity.pdbx_description
1 polymer ?
#
loop_
_entity_poly.entity_id
_entity_poly.type
_entity_poly.pdbx_seq_one_letter_code
_entity_poly.pdbx_strand_id
1 'polypeptide(L)' 'MIAAIAAKHGVTPAQVALSWSLQQGFAVIPSSTKRANLEANLHFQRITLSPDEMAQMATLERGERLANPDGLAPQWD' A
#
# COMPACT_ATOMS: atom_id res chain seq x y z
N MET A 1 12.84 2.74 4.31
CA MET A 1 11.90 3.88 4.33
C MET A 1 10.52 3.50 4.84
N ILE A 2 9.76 2.63 4.15
CA ILE A 2 8.40 2.24 4.61
C ILE A 2 8.39 1.66 6.05
N ALA A 3 9.41 0.89 6.42
CA ALA A 3 9.57 0.38 7.78
C ALA A 3 9.75 1.48 8.84
N ALA A 4 10.37 2.62 8.48
CA ALA A 4 10.54 3.75 9.40
C ALA A 4 9.22 4.50 9.60
N ILE A 5 8.44 4.71 8.53
CA ILE A 5 7.08 5.26 8.62
C ILE A 5 6.21 4.34 9.48
N ALA A 6 6.26 3.03 9.23
CA ALA A 6 5.52 2.04 10.00
C ALA A 6 5.88 2.09 11.50
N ALA A 7 7.17 2.20 11.83
CA ALA A 7 7.62 2.34 13.21
C ALA A 7 7.13 3.64 13.87
N LYS A 8 7.16 4.77 13.17
CA LYS A 8 6.65 6.07 13.66
C LYS A 8 5.16 6.02 14.01
N HIS A 9 4.38 5.28 13.24
CA HIS A 9 2.94 5.10 13.45
C HIS A 9 2.58 3.93 14.38
N GLY A 10 3.56 3.08 14.75
CA GLY A 10 3.32 1.89 15.56
C GLY A 10 2.51 0.80 14.82
N VAL A 11 2.69 0.70 13.51
CA VAL A 11 1.91 -0.17 12.61
C VAL A 11 2.83 -1.03 11.75
N THR A 12 2.25 -1.92 10.96
CA THR A 12 3.01 -2.75 10.01
C THR A 12 3.30 -2.01 8.69
N PRO A 13 4.39 -2.35 7.97
CA PRO A 13 4.63 -1.82 6.63
C PRO A 13 3.49 -2.06 5.64
N ALA A 14 2.80 -3.21 5.77
CA ALA A 14 1.64 -3.53 4.95
C ALA A 14 0.51 -2.51 5.16
N GLN A 15 0.22 -2.14 6.42
CA GLN A 15 -0.79 -1.13 6.72
C GLN A 15 -0.39 0.24 6.16
N VAL A 16 0.88 0.64 6.22
CA VAL A 16 1.35 1.89 5.58
C VAL A 16 1.08 1.90 4.07
N ALA A 17 1.38 0.80 3.38
CA ALA A 17 1.12 0.70 1.94
C ALA A 17 -0.38 0.79 1.62
N LEU A 18 -1.23 0.12 2.41
CA LEU A 18 -2.69 0.15 2.24
C LEU A 18 -3.26 1.56 2.49
N SER A 19 -2.81 2.24 3.55
CA SER A 19 -3.25 3.60 3.88
C SER A 19 -2.80 4.61 2.84
N TRP A 20 -1.60 4.47 2.29
CA TRP A 20 -1.12 5.32 1.21
C TRP A 20 -2.04 5.23 -0.01
N SER A 21 -2.36 4.03 -0.48
CA SER A 21 -3.26 3.83 -1.62
C SER A 21 -4.68 4.35 -1.34
N LEU A 22 -5.18 4.17 -0.11
CA LEU A 22 -6.48 4.71 0.29
C LEU A 22 -6.49 6.24 0.26
N GLN A 23 -5.44 6.89 0.79
CA GLN A 23 -5.32 8.35 0.81
C GLN A 23 -5.13 8.97 -0.56
N GLN A 24 -4.59 8.24 -1.53
CA GLN A 24 -4.57 8.64 -2.95
C GLN A 24 -5.97 8.62 -3.60
N GLY A 25 -6.98 8.05 -2.91
CA GLY A 25 -8.35 7.95 -3.39
C GLY A 25 -8.70 6.62 -4.06
N PHE A 26 -7.82 5.62 -3.98
CA PHE A 26 -8.11 4.30 -4.54
C PHE A 26 -8.99 3.45 -3.61
N ALA A 27 -9.84 2.63 -4.21
CA ALA A 27 -10.45 1.50 -3.51
C ALA A 27 -9.38 0.42 -3.29
N VAL A 28 -9.12 0.06 -2.04
CA VAL A 28 -8.05 -0.88 -1.66
C VAL A 28 -8.66 -2.22 -1.24
N ILE A 29 -8.22 -3.33 -1.86
CA ILE A 29 -8.76 -4.68 -1.64
C ILE A 29 -7.62 -5.58 -1.13
N PRO A 30 -7.29 -5.55 0.18
CA PRO A 30 -6.23 -6.39 0.72
C PRO A 30 -6.67 -7.85 0.83
N SER A 31 -5.82 -8.79 0.42
CA SER A 31 -6.07 -10.24 0.59
C SER A 31 -5.09 -10.87 1.59
N SER A 32 -5.55 -11.90 2.30
CA SER A 32 -4.71 -12.71 3.18
C SER A 32 -5.39 -14.04 3.50
N THR A 33 -4.60 -15.09 3.69
CA THR A 33 -5.05 -16.39 4.25
C THR A 33 -4.76 -16.52 5.74
N LYS A 34 -3.95 -15.62 6.31
CA LYS A 34 -3.58 -15.61 7.73
C LYS A 34 -4.51 -14.71 8.53
N ARG A 35 -5.07 -15.24 9.62
CA ARG A 35 -6.01 -14.52 10.50
C ARG A 35 -5.44 -13.20 11.04
N ALA A 36 -4.22 -13.23 11.58
CA ALA A 36 -3.58 -12.03 12.13
C ALA A 36 -3.44 -10.90 11.09
N ASN A 37 -3.15 -11.25 9.83
CA ASN A 37 -3.05 -10.28 8.74
C ASN A 37 -4.44 -9.76 8.31
N LEU A 38 -5.46 -10.62 8.31
CA LEU A 38 -6.83 -10.18 8.03
C LEU A 38 -7.30 -9.14 9.05
N GLU A 39 -7.03 -9.38 10.34
CA GLU A 39 -7.32 -8.42 11.40
C GLU A 39 -6.52 -7.12 11.21
N ALA A 40 -5.21 -7.21 10.95
CA ALA A 40 -4.38 -6.04 10.66
C ALA A 40 -4.87 -5.22 9.45
N ASN A 41 -5.35 -5.90 8.41
CA ASN A 41 -5.93 -5.29 7.20
C ASN A 41 -7.26 -4.54 7.47
N LEU A 42 -7.90 -4.69 8.63
CA LEU A 42 -9.07 -3.87 8.96
C LEU A 42 -8.68 -2.53 9.59
N HIS A 43 -7.46 -2.42 10.12
CA HIS A 43 -7.04 -1.27 10.90
C HIS A 43 -6.32 -0.19 10.07
N PHE A 44 -5.92 -0.46 8.82
CA PHE A 44 -5.17 0.53 8.01
C PHE A 44 -5.94 1.83 7.75
N GLN A 45 -7.27 1.77 7.73
CA GLN A 45 -8.14 2.93 7.48
C GLN A 45 -8.03 4.02 8.57
N ARG A 46 -7.44 3.70 9.72
CA ARG A 46 -7.27 4.62 10.86
C ARG A 46 -5.95 5.39 10.82
N ILE A 47 -5.06 5.05 9.88
CA ILE A 47 -3.74 5.67 9.75
C ILE A 47 -3.87 6.86 8.79
N THR A 48 -3.33 8.01 9.20
CA THR A 48 -3.22 9.18 8.34
C THR A 48 -1.75 9.52 8.14
N LEU A 49 -1.24 9.29 6.94
CA LEU A 49 0.10 9.66 6.54
C LEU A 49 0.20 11.18 6.33
N SER A 50 1.29 11.78 6.81
CA SER A 50 1.56 13.20 6.58
C SER A 50 1.84 13.50 5.09
N PRO A 51 1.76 14.76 4.65
CA PRO A 51 2.15 15.13 3.29
C PRO A 51 3.56 14.68 2.92
N ASP A 52 4.52 14.79 3.83
CA ASP A 52 5.90 14.34 3.62
C ASP A 52 5.99 12.81 3.48
N GLU A 53 5.22 12.07 4.26
CA GLU A 53 5.17 10.60 4.18
C GLU A 53 4.51 10.14 2.88
N MET A 54 3.45 10.83 2.44
CA MET A 54 2.83 10.61 1.15
C MET A 54 3.81 10.86 0.00
N ALA A 55 4.58 11.95 0.08
CA ALA A 55 5.60 12.30 -0.91
C ALA A 55 6.75 11.30 -0.92
N GLN A 56 7.24 10.87 0.25
CA GLN A 56 8.25 9.82 0.37
C GLN A 56 7.78 8.51 -0.27
N MET A 57 6.56 8.07 0.02
CA MET A 57 6.00 6.85 -0.56
C MET A 57 5.90 6.94 -2.09
N ALA A 58 5.60 8.12 -2.65
CA ALA A 58 5.57 8.33 -4.10
C ALA A 58 6.93 8.11 -4.79
N THR A 59 8.06 8.29 -4.08
CA THR A 59 9.39 8.03 -4.65
C THR A 59 9.72 6.54 -4.77
N LEU A 60 8.84 5.64 -4.33
CA LEU A 60 9.02 4.19 -4.45
C LEU A 60 8.55 3.63 -5.80
N GLU A 61 7.88 4.44 -6.62
CA GLU A 61 7.41 4.05 -7.95
C GLU A 61 8.61 3.68 -8.85
N ARG A 62 8.51 2.56 -9.57
CA ARG A 62 9.59 2.03 -10.42
C ARG A 62 9.12 1.61 -11.82
N GLY A 63 7.87 1.87 -12.18
CA GLY A 63 7.29 1.41 -13.45
C GLY A 63 7.04 -0.10 -13.50
N GLU A 64 6.98 -0.76 -12.34
CA GLU A 64 6.80 -2.21 -12.25
C GLU A 64 5.32 -2.58 -12.19
N ARG A 65 4.86 -3.42 -13.14
CA ARG A 65 3.51 -3.98 -13.16
C ARG A 65 3.55 -5.47 -12.84
N LEU A 66 2.95 -5.87 -11.73
CA LEU A 66 2.93 -7.29 -11.30
C LEU A 66 1.94 -8.14 -12.09
N ALA A 67 0.80 -7.58 -12.50
CA ALA A 67 -0.22 -8.26 -13.29
C ALA A 67 -0.10 -7.86 -14.77
N ASN A 68 0.75 -8.58 -15.51
CA ASN A 68 0.98 -8.36 -16.94
C ASN A 68 1.10 -9.69 -17.73
N PRO A 69 0.03 -10.49 -17.80
CA PRO A 69 0.06 -11.79 -18.49
C PRO A 69 0.17 -11.65 -20.02
N ASP A 70 1.06 -12.45 -20.61
CA ASP A 70 1.23 -12.53 -22.07
C ASP A 70 -0.07 -12.94 -22.77
N GLY A 71 -0.39 -12.27 -23.87
CA GLY A 71 -1.58 -12.55 -24.68
C GLY A 71 -2.92 -12.11 -24.07
N LEU A 72 -2.92 -11.59 -22.83
CA LEU A 72 -4.11 -11.07 -22.15
C LEU A 72 -3.97 -9.58 -21.80
N ALA A 73 -2.77 -9.11 -21.49
CA ALA A 73 -2.54 -7.72 -21.16
C ALA A 73 -2.63 -6.82 -22.41
N PRO A 74 -3.22 -5.62 -22.31
CA PRO A 74 -3.19 -4.61 -23.37
C PRO A 74 -1.77 -4.01 -23.50
N GLN A 75 -1.57 -3.20 -24.55
CA GLN A 75 -0.45 -2.27 -24.58
C GLN A 75 -0.70 -1.18 -23.54
N TRP A 76 0.11 -1.20 -22.49
CA TRP A 76 0.14 -0.13 -21.50
C TRP A 76 0.81 1.11 -22.10
N ASP A 77 0.42 2.27 -21.59
CA ASP A 77 0.99 3.58 -21.89
C ASP A 77 2.44 3.73 -21.42
#